data_AF-A0A0F9THU5-F1
#
_entry.id   AF-A0A0F9THU5-F1
#
_cell.length_a   1.000
_cell.length_b   1.000
_cell.length_c   1.000
_cell.angle_alpha   90.00
_cell.angle_beta   90.00
_cell.angle_gamma   90.00
#
_symmetry.space_group_name_H-M   'P 1'
#
loop_
_entity.id
_entity.type
_entity.pdbx_description
1 polymer ?
#
loop_
_entity_poly.entity_id
_entity_poly.type
_entity_poly.pdbx_seq_one_letter_code
_entity_poly.pdbx_strand_id
1 'polypeptide(L)'
;MTYARSVVRFVDVMLEKLDENRHKDHWSDMSHKWLLNRLRQETIELRGAIKRGRATEIAREAADVANFAMMIADNALREEERT
;
A
#
# COMPACT_ATOMS: atom_id res chain seq x y z
N MET A 1 -9.19 -22.50 10.10
CA MET A 1 -8.97 -21.68 8.88
C MET A 1 -7.84 -20.71 9.17
N THR A 2 -6.70 -20.82 8.49
CA THR A 2 -5.55 -19.93 8.73
C THR A 2 -5.54 -18.81 7.70
N TYR A 3 -5.62 -17.56 8.18
CA TYR A 3 -5.51 -16.36 7.33
C TYR A 3 -4.15 -16.23 6.63
N ALA A 4 -3.15 -16.98 7.11
CA ALA A 4 -1.78 -16.98 6.61
C ALA A 4 -1.68 -17.11 5.08
N ARG A 5 -2.43 -18.04 4.45
CA ARG A 5 -2.38 -18.19 2.98
C ARG A 5 -2.87 -16.95 2.25
N SER A 6 -3.95 -16.33 2.74
CA SER A 6 -4.50 -15.11 2.14
C SER A 6 -3.56 -13.93 2.32
N VAL A 7 -2.92 -13.81 3.49
CA VAL A 7 -1.93 -12.77 3.77
C VAL A 7 -0.71 -12.92 2.85
N VAL A 8 -0.11 -14.10 2.78
CA VAL A 8 1.07 -14.35 1.94
C VAL A 8 0.79 -14.00 0.48
N ARG A 9 -0.32 -14.50 -0.08
CA ARG A 9 -0.69 -14.18 -1.47
C ARG A 9 -0.90 -12.69 -1.70
N PHE A 10 -1.40 -11.96 -0.70
CA PHE A 10 -1.60 -10.51 -0.83
C PHE A 10 -0.27 -9.74 -0.70
N VAL A 11 0.65 -10.22 0.13
CA VAL A 11 2.01 -9.68 0.23
C VAL A 11 2.73 -9.77 -1.12
N ASP A 12 2.56 -10.86 -1.88
CA ASP A 12 3.14 -10.96 -3.23
C ASP A 12 2.66 -9.81 -4.14
N VAL A 13 1.36 -9.48 -4.12
CA VAL A 13 0.80 -8.36 -4.89
C VAL A 13 1.33 -7.01 -4.39
N MET A 14 1.50 -6.86 -3.07
CA MET A 14 2.12 -5.67 -2.49
C MET A 14 3.55 -5.47 -2.99
N LEU A 15 4.36 -6.54 -3.01
CA LEU A 15 5.74 -6.51 -3.47
C LEU A 15 5.85 -6.20 -4.97
N GLU A 16 5.01 -6.80 -5.82
CA GLU A 16 4.95 -6.47 -7.25
C GLU A 16 4.70 -4.98 -7.47
N LYS A 17 3.75 -4.39 -6.75
CA LYS A 17 3.41 -2.96 -6.85
C LYS A 17 4.52 -2.04 -6.35
N LEU A 18 5.26 -2.44 -5.31
CA LEU A 18 6.44 -1.70 -4.85
C LEU A 18 7.57 -1.76 -5.88
N ASP A 19 7.83 -2.94 -6.46
CA ASP A 19 8.87 -3.12 -7.48
C ASP A 19 8.59 -2.30 -8.75
N GLU A 20 7.33 -2.26 -9.21
CA GLU A 20 6.91 -1.39 -10.33
C GLU A 20 7.21 0.09 -10.05
N ASN A 21 7.08 0.51 -8.79
CA ASN A 21 7.31 1.88 -8.34
C ASN A 21 8.73 2.15 -7.84
N ARG A 22 9.67 1.19 -7.94
CA ARG A 22 11.05 1.33 -7.42
C ARG A 22 11.84 2.52 -7.99
N HIS A 23 11.39 3.05 -9.12
CA HIS A 23 11.98 4.21 -9.78
C HIS A 23 11.60 5.54 -9.14
N LYS A 24 10.67 5.53 -8.17
CA LYS A 24 10.26 6.71 -7.38
C LYS A 24 11.13 6.82 -6.13
N ASP A 25 11.16 8.02 -5.55
CA ASP A 25 11.86 8.27 -4.29
C ASP A 25 11.33 7.36 -3.17
N HIS A 26 12.22 7.02 -2.23
CA HIS A 26 11.87 6.21 -1.09
C HIS A 26 10.90 6.96 -0.15
N TRP A 27 9.96 6.26 0.48
CA TRP A 27 8.92 6.88 1.32
C TRP A 27 9.44 7.43 2.64
N SER A 28 10.65 7.06 3.06
CA SER A 28 11.28 7.56 4.29
C SER A 28 11.43 9.09 4.33
N ASP A 29 11.50 9.72 3.17
CA ASP A 29 11.63 11.19 3.06
C ASP A 29 10.27 11.90 2.92
N MET A 30 9.17 11.14 2.90
CA MET A 30 7.82 11.67 2.69
C MET A 30 7.11 11.90 4.02
N SER A 31 6.48 13.08 4.17
CA SER A 31 5.69 13.38 5.36
C SER A 31 4.46 12.46 5.51
N HIS A 32 4.04 12.18 6.75
CA HIS A 32 2.81 11.44 7.05
C HIS A 32 1.57 12.02 6.35
N LYS A 33 1.48 13.35 6.24
CA LYS A 33 0.38 14.04 5.56
C LYS A 33 0.35 13.72 4.06
N TRP A 34 1.52 13.70 3.42
CA TRP A 34 1.62 13.36 1.99
C TRP A 34 1.22 11.89 1.75
N LEU A 35 1.76 10.97 2.55
CA LEU A 35 1.42 9.55 2.46
C LEU A 35 -0.06 9.27 2.72
N LEU A 36 -0.68 9.94 3.72
CA LEU A 36 -2.11 9.82 4.00
C LEU A 36 -2.99 10.33 2.85
N ASN A 37 -2.57 11.40 2.18
CA ASN A 37 -3.27 11.90 1.01
C ASN A 37 -3.19 10.91 -0.16
N ARG A 38 -2.03 10.29 -0.37
CA ARG A 38 -1.87 9.20 -1.36
C ARG A 38 -2.74 8.00 -1.01
N LEU A 39 -2.73 7.52 0.23
CA LEU A 39 -3.60 6.43 0.69
C LEU A 39 -5.07 6.70 0.35
N ARG A 40 -5.56 7.92 0.62
CA ARG A 40 -6.94 8.31 0.28
C ARG A 40 -7.20 8.25 -1.23
N GLN A 41 -6.24 8.68 -2.05
CA GLN A 41 -6.33 8.53 -3.49
C GLN A 41 -6.47 7.04 -3.89
N GLU A 42 -5.63 6.16 -3.35
CA GLU A 42 -5.71 4.72 -3.69
C GLU A 42 -7.05 4.10 -3.27
N THR A 43 -7.68 4.56 -2.18
CA THR A 43 -9.03 4.08 -1.83
C THR A 43 -10.10 4.48 -2.85
N ILE A 44 -9.91 5.62 -3.54
CA ILE A 44 -10.79 6.07 -4.63
C ILE A 44 -10.58 5.18 -5.85
N GLU A 45 -9.33 4.82 -6.16
CA GLU A 45 -8.96 3.93 -7.26
C GLU A 45 -9.51 2.50 -7.03
N LEU A 46 -9.34 1.96 -5.82
CA LEU A 46 -9.92 0.69 -5.38
C LEU A 46 -11.44 0.68 -5.51
N ARG A 47 -12.14 1.73 -5.04
CA ARG A 47 -13.59 1.85 -5.23
C ARG A 47 -13.96 1.82 -6.71
N GLY A 48 -13.17 2.44 -7.57
CA GLY A 48 -13.33 2.38 -9.02
C GLY A 48 -13.16 0.97 -9.58
N ALA A 49 -12.11 0.25 -9.17
CA ALA A 49 -11.86 -1.13 -9.58
C ALA A 49 -13.00 -2.07 -9.16
N ILE A 50 -13.52 -1.93 -7.94
CA ILE A 50 -14.66 -2.70 -7.44
C ILE A 50 -15.89 -2.47 -8.32
N LYS A 51 -16.21 -1.22 -8.65
CA LYS A 51 -17.35 -0.88 -9.53
C LYS A 51 -17.23 -1.51 -10.92
N ARG A 52 -16.00 -1.66 -11.44
CA ARG A 52 -15.74 -2.29 -12.74
C ARG A 52 -15.73 -3.83 -12.68
N GLY A 53 -15.67 -4.43 -11.48
CA GLY A 53 -15.73 -5.87 -11.30
C GLY A 53 -14.49 -6.64 -11.77
N ARG A 54 -13.34 -5.97 -11.95
CA ARG A 54 -12.10 -6.61 -12.43
C ARG A 54 -11.24 -7.10 -11.25
N ALA A 55 -11.26 -8.41 -10.99
CA ALA A 55 -10.61 -9.02 -9.82
C ALA A 55 -9.12 -8.64 -9.68
N THR A 56 -8.36 -8.65 -10.77
CA THR A 56 -6.93 -8.29 -10.76
C THR A 56 -6.72 -6.84 -10.37
N GLU A 57 -7.53 -5.92 -10.87
CA GLU A 57 -7.43 -4.50 -10.50
C GLU A 57 -7.81 -4.30 -9.03
N ILE A 58 -8.88 -4.94 -8.58
CA ILE A 58 -9.30 -4.87 -7.16
C ILE A 58 -8.13 -5.29 -6.25
N ALA A 59 -7.44 -6.39 -6.58
CA ALA A 59 -6.30 -6.85 -5.80
C ALA A 59 -5.14 -5.84 -5.83
N ARG A 60 -4.84 -5.26 -7.00
CA ARG A 60 -3.74 -4.29 -7.17
C ARG A 60 -4.00 -2.97 -6.47
N GLU A 61 -5.19 -2.40 -6.61
CA GLU A 61 -5.55 -1.16 -5.90
C GLU A 61 -5.66 -1.37 -4.39
N ALA A 62 -6.10 -2.56 -3.95
CA ALA A 62 -6.07 -2.91 -2.53
C ALA A 62 -4.63 -2.98 -2.00
N ALA A 63 -3.70 -3.53 -2.80
CA ALA A 63 -2.30 -3.57 -2.45
C ALA A 63 -1.68 -2.17 -2.37
N ASP A 64 -2.06 -1.22 -3.23
CA ASP A 64 -1.63 0.18 -3.12
C ASP A 64 -2.10 0.83 -1.81
N VAL A 65 -3.38 0.63 -1.43
CA VAL A 65 -3.90 1.10 -0.12
C VAL A 65 -3.08 0.51 1.04
N ALA A 66 -2.82 -0.80 1.02
CA ALA A 66 -2.04 -1.47 2.05
C ALA A 66 -0.58 -0.99 2.09
N ASN A 67 0.04 -0.77 0.93
CA ASN A 67 1.41 -0.28 0.81
C ASN A 67 1.53 1.12 1.41
N PHE A 68 0.63 2.07 1.11
CA PHE A 68 0.69 3.38 1.75
C PHE A 68 0.42 3.33 3.26
N ALA A 69 -0.46 2.43 3.72
CA ALA A 69 -0.67 2.23 5.15
C ALA A 69 0.61 1.71 5.84
N MET A 70 1.29 0.76 5.20
CA MET A 70 2.57 0.22 5.65
C MET A 70 3.66 1.28 5.66
N MET A 71 3.78 2.12 4.61
CA MET A 71 4.77 3.21 4.55
C MET A 71 4.59 4.21 5.70
N ILE A 72 3.34 4.56 6.04
CA ILE A 72 3.05 5.44 7.19
C ILE A 72 3.50 4.78 8.50
N ALA A 73 3.20 3.49 8.69
CA ALA A 73 3.61 2.75 9.88
C ALA A 73 5.15 2.65 9.98
N ASP A 74 5.83 2.36 8.88
CA ASP A 74 7.29 2.28 8.80
C ASP A 74 7.93 3.63 9.18
N ASN A 75 7.44 4.75 8.65
CA ASN A 75 7.94 6.07 9.03
C ASN A 75 7.72 6.38 10.52
N ALA A 76 6.53 6.10 11.05
CA ALA A 76 6.22 6.35 12.45
C ALA A 76 7.13 5.53 13.41
N LEU A 77 7.37 4.25 13.09
CA LEU A 77 8.27 3.39 13.88
C LEU A 77 9.72 3.87 13.82
N ARG A 78 10.20 4.29 12.64
CA ARG A 78 11.55 4.87 12.48
C ARG A 78 11.74 6.18 13.24
N GLU A 79 10.69 7.00 13.35
CA GLU A 79 10.71 8.22 14.16
C GLU A 79 10.82 7.91 15.66
N GLU A 80 10.09 6.91 16.13
CA GLU A 80 10.14 6.43 17.53
C GLU A 80 11.53 5.88 17.89
N GLU A 81 12.14 5.07 17.02
CA GLU A 81 13.49 4.51 17.22
C GLU A 81 14.61 5.57 17.28
N ARG A 82 14.35 6.78 16.78
CA ARG A 82 15.32 7.89 16.77
C ARG A 82 15.20 8.83 17.97
N THR A 83 14.17 8.64 18.80
CA THR A 83 13.88 9.48 19.98
C THR A 83 14.52 8.87 21.23
#